data_AF-A0A5C9DUL6-F1
#
_entry.id   AF-A0A5C9DUL6-F1
#
_cell.length_a   1.000
_cell.length_b   1.000
_cell.length_c   1.000
_cell.angle_alpha   90.00
_cell.angle_beta   90.00
_cell.angle_gamma   90.00
#
_symmetry.space_group_name_H-M   'P 1'
#
loop_
_entity.id
_entity.type
_entity.pdbx_description
1 polymer ?
#
loop_
_entity_poly.entity_id
_entity_poly.type
_entity_poly.pdbx_seq_one_letter_code
_entity_poly.pdbx_strand_id
1 'polypeptide(L)'
;MASSGTGKFIVAIGAIIGIVSIILFFISDAAGAWWQVTRNPSIGSTQHWYMNVFGQFQDQESFDPEDLTLGFYGILVAILVILGSVLGFVAIAKQAKAIGILGAVLIIGGIVLFLISLNDVEGFQDVISVMEFFSSEDYNVFFGNAQFLGAWSWSLSFGFFMAAAAGILILIGTFMLD
;
A
#
# COMPACT_ATOMS: atom_id res chain seq x y z
N MET A 1 -4.69 -22.86 -24.22
CA MET A 1 -5.72 -22.82 -23.17
C MET A 1 -5.02 -23.18 -21.88
N ALA A 2 -4.83 -22.23 -20.96
CA ALA A 2 -4.34 -22.59 -19.64
C ALA A 2 -5.40 -23.45 -18.97
N SER A 3 -4.98 -24.52 -18.28
CA SER A 3 -5.94 -25.40 -17.61
C SER A 3 -6.62 -24.66 -16.46
N SER A 4 -7.89 -24.97 -16.18
CA SER A 4 -8.63 -24.42 -15.03
C SER A 4 -7.86 -24.52 -13.70
N GLY A 5 -6.96 -25.50 -13.58
CA GLY A 5 -6.04 -25.62 -12.44
C GLY A 5 -5.03 -24.47 -12.31
N THR A 6 -4.44 -24.01 -13.43
CA THR A 6 -3.51 -22.88 -13.43
C THR A 6 -4.22 -21.59 -13.03
N GLY A 7 -5.42 -21.33 -13.56
CA GLY A 7 -6.22 -20.16 -13.19
C GLY A 7 -6.52 -20.13 -11.69
N LYS A 8 -7.00 -21.26 -11.13
CA LYS A 8 -7.28 -21.40 -9.69
C LYS A 8 -6.04 -21.16 -8.82
N PHE A 9 -4.89 -21.69 -9.21
CA PHE A 9 -3.64 -21.48 -8.49
C PHE A 9 -3.22 -20.01 -8.45
N ILE A 10 -3.28 -19.32 -9.59
CA ILE A 10 -2.93 -17.90 -9.68
C ILE A 10 -3.87 -17.04 -8.81
N VAL A 11 -5.19 -17.29 -8.87
CA VAL A 11 -6.15 -16.57 -8.01
C VAL A 11 -5.88 -16.84 -6.53
N ALA A 12 -5.52 -18.08 -6.16
CA ALA A 12 -5.24 -18.43 -4.77
C ALA A 12 -4.01 -17.70 -4.24
N ILE A 13 -2.92 -17.65 -5.02
CA ILE A 13 -1.73 -16.86 -4.66
C ILE A 13 -2.10 -15.39 -4.52
N GLY A 14 -2.82 -14.81 -5.48
CA GLY A 14 -3.24 -13.41 -5.40
C GLY A 14 -4.06 -13.13 -4.15
N ALA A 15 -5.02 -13.98 -3.81
CA ALA A 15 -5.83 -13.85 -2.59
C ALA A 15 -4.99 -13.89 -1.31
N ILE A 16 -4.04 -14.82 -1.22
CA ILE A 16 -3.10 -14.93 -0.08
C ILE A 16 -2.25 -13.67 0.02
N ILE A 17 -1.61 -13.25 -1.08
CA ILE A 17 -0.76 -12.05 -1.10
C ILE A 17 -1.56 -10.82 -0.66
N GLY A 18 -2.82 -10.67 -1.10
CA GLY A 18 -3.66 -9.55 -0.70
C GLY A 18 -3.94 -9.54 0.81
N ILE A 19 -4.23 -10.68 1.43
CA ILE A 19 -4.39 -10.77 2.89
C ILE A 19 -3.07 -10.45 3.60
N VAL A 20 -1.97 -11.04 3.14
CA VAL A 20 -0.64 -10.82 3.72
C VAL A 20 -0.23 -9.35 3.62
N SER A 21 -0.56 -8.65 2.54
CA SER A 21 -0.25 -7.22 2.38
C SER A 21 -0.83 -6.32 3.49
N ILE A 22 -1.88 -6.78 4.16
CA ILE A 22 -2.51 -6.09 5.29
C ILE A 22 -1.93 -6.56 6.63
N ILE A 23 -1.75 -7.88 6.80
CA ILE A 23 -1.36 -8.46 8.09
C ILE A 23 0.14 -8.31 8.37
N LEU A 24 0.98 -8.21 7.33
CA LEU A 24 2.43 -8.24 7.45
C LEU A 24 2.98 -7.11 8.34
N PHE A 25 2.27 -5.99 8.44
CA PHE A 25 2.65 -4.89 9.33
C PHE A 25 2.66 -5.30 10.80
N PHE A 26 1.74 -6.18 11.24
CA PHE A 26 1.74 -6.70 12.61
C PHE A 26 2.92 -7.65 12.90
N ILE A 27 3.72 -8.00 11.89
CA ILE A 27 4.89 -8.87 12.00
C ILE A 27 6.17 -8.05 11.84
N SER A 28 6.21 -7.14 10.86
CA SER A 28 7.35 -6.28 10.57
C SER A 28 6.86 -4.99 9.91
N ASP A 29 7.15 -3.85 10.56
CA ASP A 29 6.72 -2.53 10.08
C ASP A 29 7.27 -2.23 8.68
N ALA A 30 8.57 -2.46 8.49
CA ALA A 30 9.23 -2.24 7.20
C ALA A 30 8.66 -3.11 6.07
N ALA A 31 8.35 -4.37 6.36
CA ALA A 31 7.78 -5.27 5.35
C ALA A 31 6.29 -4.99 5.10
N GLY A 32 5.53 -4.66 6.14
CA GLY A 32 4.12 -4.31 6.04
C GLY A 32 3.85 -2.87 5.63
N ALA A 33 4.88 -2.05 5.46
CA ALA A 33 4.74 -0.66 5.06
C ALA A 33 4.12 -0.56 3.66
N TRP A 34 3.11 0.27 3.52
CA TRP A 34 2.56 0.66 2.23
C TRP A 34 3.21 1.93 1.70
N TRP A 35 3.69 2.77 2.62
CA TRP A 35 4.47 3.96 2.32
C TRP A 35 5.54 4.13 3.38
N GLN A 36 6.67 4.73 3.02
CA GLN A 36 7.78 4.90 3.94
C GLN A 36 8.54 6.19 3.67
N VAL A 37 9.14 6.71 4.72
CA VAL A 37 10.06 7.85 4.70
C VAL A 37 11.35 7.44 5.40
N THR A 38 12.47 7.79 4.80
CA THR A 38 13.80 7.64 5.39
C THR A 38 14.46 9.00 5.45
N ARG A 39 14.97 9.37 6.61
CA ARG A 39 15.82 10.54 6.78
C ARG A 39 17.20 10.09 7.22
N ASN A 40 18.20 10.51 6.45
CA ASN A 40 19.60 10.35 6.77
C ASN A 40 20.17 11.73 7.14
N PRO A 41 20.14 12.11 8.44
CA PRO A 41 20.63 13.40 8.87
C PRO A 41 22.15 13.48 8.75
N SER A 42 22.68 14.68 8.50
CA SER A 42 24.13 14.90 8.44
C SER A 42 24.84 14.63 9.78
N ILE A 43 24.10 14.68 10.89
CA ILE A 43 24.55 14.39 12.25
C ILE A 43 23.42 13.59 12.93
N GLY A 44 23.74 12.42 13.48
CA GLY A 44 22.76 11.53 14.13
C GLY A 44 22.62 10.18 13.42
N SER A 45 21.64 9.38 13.83
CA SER A 45 21.29 8.11 13.21
C SER A 45 20.26 8.28 12.10
N THR A 46 20.30 7.41 11.08
CA THR A 46 19.24 7.29 10.09
C THR A 46 17.92 6.96 10.79
N GLN A 47 16.87 7.68 10.40
CA GLN A 47 15.51 7.51 10.89
C GLN A 47 14.64 6.92 9.77
N HIS A 48 13.77 5.99 10.14
CA HIS A 48 12.81 5.37 9.23
C HIS A 48 11.41 5.50 9.81
N TRP A 49 10.48 5.90 8.97
CA TRP A 49 9.06 5.97 9.30
C TRP A 49 8.28 5.16 8.28
N TYR A 50 7.39 4.31 8.76
CA TYR A 50 6.60 3.42 7.93
C TYR A 50 5.12 3.69 8.16
N MET A 51 4.35 3.80 7.08
CA MET A 51 2.90 3.91 7.13
C MET A 51 2.28 2.64 6.56
N ASN A 52 1.34 2.03 7.30
CA ASN A 52 0.51 0.94 6.80
C ASN A 52 -0.84 1.43 6.26
N VAL A 53 -1.69 0.49 5.83
CA VAL A 53 -3.07 0.79 5.40
C VAL A 53 -3.93 1.44 6.47
N PHE A 54 -3.60 1.30 7.75
CA PHE A 54 -4.35 1.91 8.85
C PHE A 54 -3.85 3.32 9.21
N GLY A 55 -2.81 3.81 8.54
CA GLY A 55 -2.18 5.11 8.86
C GLY A 55 -1.36 5.10 10.14
N GLN A 56 -0.87 3.93 10.58
CA GLN A 56 -0.04 3.81 11.79
C GLN A 56 1.46 3.91 11.44
N PHE A 57 2.22 4.60 12.30
CA PHE A 57 3.69 4.74 12.22
C PHE A 57 4.41 4.19 13.45
N GLN A 58 5.66 3.73 13.25
CA GLN A 58 6.64 3.33 14.28
C GLN A 58 8.06 3.60 13.72
N ASP A 59 9.12 4.11 14.40
CA ASP A 59 9.43 4.31 15.84
C ASP A 59 10.51 5.42 16.08
N GLN A 60 10.60 5.87 17.34
CA GLN A 60 11.63 6.62 18.11
C GLN A 60 11.83 8.15 17.98
N GLU A 61 11.33 8.81 19.04
CA GLU A 61 11.78 10.03 19.74
C GLU A 61 11.59 11.42 19.12
N SER A 62 11.05 11.56 17.90
CA SER A 62 10.01 12.55 17.51
C SER A 62 10.04 12.90 16.01
N PHE A 63 8.94 12.58 15.32
CA PHE A 63 8.42 13.36 14.19
C PHE A 63 6.96 13.68 14.52
N ASP A 64 6.59 14.96 14.42
CA ASP A 64 5.25 15.45 14.78
C ASP A 64 4.88 16.68 13.93
N PRO A 65 4.04 16.49 12.90
CA PRO A 65 2.86 17.33 12.66
C PRO A 65 1.60 16.44 12.69
N GLU A 66 1.31 16.02 13.91
CA GLU A 66 0.17 15.35 14.55
C GLU A 66 -0.58 14.29 13.73
N ASP A 67 0.06 13.12 13.69
CA ASP A 67 -0.47 11.79 13.38
C ASP A 67 -1.24 11.69 12.06
N LEU A 68 -0.45 11.57 11.00
CA LEU A 68 -0.85 11.24 9.63
C LEU A 68 -1.64 9.93 9.57
N THR A 69 -2.91 10.05 9.94
CA THR A 69 -3.88 8.98 9.97
C THR A 69 -4.64 9.01 8.67
N LEU A 70 -4.68 7.87 7.98
CA LEU A 70 -5.63 7.69 6.86
C LEU A 70 -7.08 7.67 7.37
N GLY A 71 -7.28 7.70 8.70
CA GLY A 71 -8.58 7.76 9.35
C GLY A 71 -9.52 6.65 8.88
N PHE A 72 -10.77 7.03 8.61
CA PHE A 72 -11.77 6.12 8.05
C PHE A 72 -11.35 5.50 6.70
N TYR A 73 -10.61 6.25 5.87
CA TYR A 73 -10.18 5.76 4.56
C TYR A 73 -9.21 4.59 4.69
N GLY A 74 -8.28 4.63 5.64
CA GLY A 74 -7.35 3.51 5.87
C GLY A 74 -8.06 2.21 6.24
N ILE A 75 -9.07 2.30 7.11
CA ILE A 75 -9.92 1.14 7.46
C ILE A 75 -10.67 0.63 6.22
N LEU A 76 -11.23 1.53 5.40
CA LEU A 76 -11.89 1.13 4.16
C LEU A 76 -10.93 0.45 3.18
N VAL A 77 -9.70 0.95 3.03
CA VAL A 77 -8.66 0.30 2.21
C VAL A 77 -8.45 -1.14 2.68
N ALA A 78 -8.23 -1.34 3.98
CA ALA A 78 -8.01 -2.67 4.53
C ALA A 78 -9.21 -3.61 4.29
N ILE A 79 -10.43 -3.11 4.50
CA ILE A 79 -11.67 -3.86 4.25
C ILE A 79 -11.78 -4.24 2.77
N LEU A 80 -11.56 -3.31 1.85
CA LEU A 80 -11.65 -3.54 0.40
C LEU A 80 -10.64 -4.60 -0.05
N VAL A 81 -9.40 -4.53 0.43
CA VAL A 81 -8.36 -5.50 0.08
C VAL A 81 -8.67 -6.88 0.65
N ILE A 82 -9.04 -6.98 1.93
CA ILE A 82 -9.40 -8.26 2.56
C ILE A 82 -10.63 -8.87 1.89
N LEU A 83 -11.70 -8.10 1.69
CA LEU A 83 -12.91 -8.59 1.02
C LEU A 83 -12.61 -9.02 -0.41
N GLY A 84 -11.81 -8.26 -1.16
CA GLY A 84 -11.41 -8.63 -2.50
C GLY A 84 -10.63 -9.94 -2.56
N SER A 85 -9.71 -10.15 -1.60
CA SER A 85 -9.01 -11.43 -1.44
C SER A 85 -9.95 -12.59 -1.10
N VAL A 86 -10.90 -12.39 -0.19
CA VAL A 86 -11.91 -13.40 0.16
C VAL A 86 -12.77 -13.74 -1.06
N LEU A 87 -13.18 -12.75 -1.86
CA LEU A 87 -13.90 -12.98 -3.11
C LEU A 87 -13.07 -13.78 -4.12
N GLY A 88 -11.74 -13.61 -4.15
CA GLY A 88 -10.84 -14.47 -4.92
C GLY A 88 -11.00 -15.96 -4.58
N PHE A 89 -11.03 -16.31 -3.29
CA PHE A 89 -11.29 -17.69 -2.86
C PHE A 89 -12.70 -18.18 -3.22
N VAL A 90 -13.71 -17.32 -3.07
CA VAL A 90 -15.09 -17.65 -3.47
C VAL A 90 -15.19 -17.88 -4.98
N ALA A 91 -14.47 -17.10 -5.78
CA ALA A 91 -14.43 -17.25 -7.24
C ALA A 91 -13.85 -18.62 -7.65
N ILE A 92 -12.80 -19.09 -6.95
CA ILE A 92 -12.24 -20.43 -7.13
C ILE A 92 -13.26 -21.50 -6.79
N ALA A 93 -13.90 -21.40 -5.61
CA ALA A 93 -14.83 -22.40 -5.11
C ALA A 93 -16.08 -22.53 -5.99
N LYS A 94 -16.60 -21.40 -6.47
CA LYS A 94 -17.81 -21.34 -7.30
C LYS A 94 -17.53 -21.37 -8.80
N GLN A 95 -16.26 -21.34 -9.22
CA GLN A 95 -15.85 -21.19 -10.62
C GLN A 95 -16.55 -20.00 -11.31
N ALA A 96 -16.64 -18.88 -10.60
CA ALA A 96 -17.44 -17.73 -11.02
C ALA A 96 -16.55 -16.54 -11.36
N LYS A 97 -16.34 -16.30 -12.67
CA LYS A 97 -15.47 -15.22 -13.18
C LYS A 97 -15.89 -13.85 -12.66
N ALA A 98 -17.19 -13.56 -12.66
CA ALA A 98 -17.72 -12.29 -12.19
C ALA A 98 -17.32 -11.99 -10.73
N ILE A 99 -17.26 -13.01 -9.87
CA ILE A 99 -16.88 -12.84 -8.46
C ILE A 99 -15.38 -12.53 -8.35
N GLY A 100 -14.54 -13.20 -9.15
CA GLY A 100 -13.10 -12.94 -9.15
C GLY A 100 -12.75 -11.56 -9.69
N ILE A 101 -13.44 -11.11 -10.75
CA ILE A 101 -13.31 -9.76 -11.29
C ILE A 101 -13.72 -8.73 -10.24
N LEU A 102 -14.86 -8.94 -9.56
CA LEU A 102 -15.29 -8.07 -8.46
C LEU A 102 -14.24 -8.02 -7.34
N GLY A 103 -13.65 -9.16 -6.97
CA GLY A 103 -12.60 -9.21 -5.96
C GLY A 103 -11.35 -8.40 -6.35
N ALA A 104 -10.90 -8.52 -7.59
CA ALA A 104 -9.79 -7.72 -8.11
C ALA A 104 -10.12 -6.22 -8.14
N VAL A 105 -11.34 -5.85 -8.55
CA VAL A 105 -11.81 -4.45 -8.56
C VAL A 105 -11.84 -3.87 -7.15
N LEU A 106 -12.25 -4.63 -6.13
CA LEU A 106 -12.21 -4.16 -4.74
C LEU A 106 -10.78 -3.90 -4.27
N ILE A 107 -9.82 -4.79 -4.55
CA ILE A 107 -8.42 -4.58 -4.20
C ILE A 107 -7.86 -3.33 -4.90
N ILE A 108 -8.08 -3.21 -6.21
CA ILE A 108 -7.65 -2.03 -6.98
C ILE A 108 -8.31 -0.76 -6.46
N GLY A 109 -9.60 -0.81 -6.11
CA GLY A 109 -10.31 0.28 -5.47
C GLY A 109 -9.70 0.69 -4.12
N GLY A 110 -9.29 -0.28 -3.31
CA GLY A 110 -8.55 -0.05 -2.07
C GLY A 110 -7.20 0.63 -2.33
N ILE A 111 -6.46 0.20 -3.34
CA ILE A 111 -5.18 0.82 -3.75
C ILE A 111 -5.39 2.28 -4.17
N VAL A 112 -6.39 2.53 -5.02
CA VAL A 112 -6.72 3.90 -5.46
C VAL A 112 -7.12 4.76 -4.28
N LEU A 113 -7.95 4.23 -3.38
CA LEU A 113 -8.36 4.94 -2.17
C LEU A 113 -7.17 5.25 -1.26
N PHE A 114 -6.23 4.32 -1.12
CA PHE A 114 -4.98 4.54 -0.38
C PHE A 114 -4.20 5.72 -0.96
N LEU A 115 -3.98 5.74 -2.29
CA LEU A 115 -3.24 6.82 -2.95
C LEU A 115 -3.94 8.18 -2.79
N ILE A 116 -5.26 8.22 -2.91
CA ILE A 116 -6.03 9.44 -2.65
C ILE A 116 -5.85 9.88 -1.20
N SER A 117 -6.06 8.97 -0.25
CA SER A 117 -5.93 9.28 1.16
C SER A 117 -4.53 9.72 1.54
N LEU A 118 -3.49 9.14 0.93
CA LEU A 118 -2.10 9.53 1.15
C LEU A 118 -1.81 10.92 0.59
N ASN A 119 -2.43 11.29 -0.53
CA ASN A 119 -2.29 12.65 -1.09
C ASN A 119 -2.96 13.71 -0.20
N ASP A 120 -3.97 13.33 0.56
CA ASP A 120 -4.69 14.23 1.47
C ASP A 120 -4.10 14.24 2.89
N VAL A 121 -2.93 13.64 3.08
CA VAL A 121 -2.20 13.63 4.35
C VAL A 121 -1.56 15.02 4.59
N GLU A 122 -2.30 15.88 5.27
CA GLU A 122 -1.97 17.30 5.49
C GLU A 122 -0.57 17.52 6.06
N GLY A 123 -0.19 16.81 7.13
CA GLY A 123 1.11 17.04 7.76
C GLY A 123 2.33 16.66 6.92
N PHE A 124 2.21 15.78 5.92
CA PHE A 124 3.32 15.49 4.99
C PHE A 124 3.31 16.44 3.78
N GLN A 125 2.14 16.90 3.35
CA GLN A 125 2.03 17.96 2.33
C GLN A 125 2.69 19.26 2.80
N ASP A 126 2.55 19.60 4.08
CA ASP A 126 3.24 20.75 4.66
C ASP A 126 4.77 20.60 4.62
N VAL A 127 5.27 19.40 4.94
CA VAL A 127 6.70 19.09 4.85
C VAL A 127 7.20 19.19 3.41
N ILE A 128 6.46 18.63 2.45
CA ILE A 128 6.77 18.74 1.02
C ILE A 128 6.81 20.21 0.61
N SER A 129 5.77 20.99 0.92
CA SER A 129 5.66 22.40 0.53
C SER A 129 6.83 23.24 1.06
N VAL A 130 7.29 22.98 2.29
CA VAL A 130 8.48 23.62 2.85
C VAL A 130 9.74 23.22 2.07
N MET A 131 9.89 21.93 1.71
CA MET A 131 11.03 21.48 0.91
C MET A 131 11.03 22.12 -0.49
N GLU A 132 9.88 22.15 -1.18
CA GLU A 132 9.72 22.77 -2.50
C GLU A 132 10.07 24.26 -2.46
N PHE A 133 9.67 24.97 -1.40
CA PHE A 133 10.02 26.38 -1.21
C PHE A 133 11.54 26.60 -1.14
N PHE A 134 12.29 25.68 -0.51
CA PHE A 134 13.75 25.80 -0.38
C PHE A 134 14.52 25.24 -1.58
N SER A 135 14.02 24.20 -2.25
CA SER A 135 14.70 23.56 -3.39
C SER A 135 14.32 24.17 -4.74
N SER A 136 13.20 24.89 -4.82
CA SER A 136 12.57 25.32 -6.09
C SER A 136 12.27 24.16 -7.06
N GLU A 137 12.14 22.95 -6.52
CA GLU A 137 11.71 21.75 -7.23
C GLU A 137 10.29 21.38 -6.78
N ASP A 138 9.48 20.82 -7.69
CA ASP A 138 8.19 20.26 -7.35
C ASP A 138 8.36 18.79 -6.94
N TYR A 139 7.77 18.38 -5.83
CA TYR A 139 7.79 17.03 -5.31
C TYR A 139 6.38 16.41 -5.33
N ASN A 140 6.30 15.08 -5.28
CA ASN A 140 5.03 14.37 -5.13
C ASN A 140 5.04 13.50 -3.88
N VAL A 141 3.85 13.25 -3.32
CA VAL A 141 3.69 12.51 -2.06
C VAL A 141 4.08 11.02 -2.16
N PHE A 142 4.03 10.45 -3.36
CA PHE A 142 4.20 9.01 -3.56
C PHE A 142 5.68 8.61 -3.64
N PHE A 143 6.52 9.45 -4.22
CA PHE A 143 7.94 9.23 -4.45
C PHE A 143 8.70 10.56 -4.46
N GLY A 144 9.78 10.63 -3.69
CA GLY A 144 10.65 11.79 -3.74
C GLY A 144 11.95 11.62 -2.96
N ASN A 145 12.86 12.55 -3.21
CA ASN A 145 14.13 12.67 -2.52
C ASN A 145 14.51 14.15 -2.43
N ALA A 146 14.89 14.61 -1.25
CA ALA A 146 15.27 16.00 -1.02
C ALA A 146 16.50 16.09 -0.10
N GLN A 147 17.37 17.07 -0.33
CA GLN A 147 18.52 17.37 0.53
C GLN A 147 18.23 18.62 1.37
N PHE A 148 17.43 18.46 2.43
CA PHE A 148 17.10 19.54 3.37
C PHE A 148 17.30 19.07 4.82
N LEU A 149 18.29 19.67 5.51
CA LEU A 149 18.70 19.28 6.88
C LEU A 149 18.97 17.76 7.02
N GLY A 150 19.59 17.18 5.99
CA GLY A 150 19.76 15.74 5.79
C GLY A 150 19.24 15.29 4.43
N ALA A 151 19.50 14.04 4.05
CA ALA A 151 18.89 13.42 2.87
C ALA A 151 17.58 12.75 3.28
N TRP A 152 16.47 13.21 2.72
CA TRP A 152 15.15 12.61 2.86
C TRP A 152 14.82 11.81 1.62
N SER A 153 14.24 10.63 1.78
CA SER A 153 13.64 9.87 0.69
C SER A 153 12.33 9.27 1.14
N TRP A 154 11.34 9.26 0.25
CA TRP A 154 10.06 8.62 0.51
C TRP A 154 9.56 7.89 -0.72
N SER A 155 8.82 6.81 -0.48
CA SER A 155 8.30 5.97 -1.54
C SER A 155 7.12 5.14 -1.07
N LEU A 156 6.29 4.71 -2.02
CA LEU A 156 5.48 3.50 -1.82
C LEU A 156 6.39 2.31 -1.49
N SER A 157 5.92 1.41 -0.63
CA SER A 157 6.72 0.31 -0.08
C SER A 157 6.10 -1.06 -0.33
N PHE A 158 6.70 -2.10 0.24
CA PHE A 158 6.45 -3.49 -0.11
C PHE A 158 4.98 -3.89 0.02
N GLY A 159 4.30 -3.50 1.10
CA GLY A 159 2.89 -3.81 1.32
C GLY A 159 1.96 -3.29 0.21
N PHE A 160 2.23 -2.07 -0.29
CA PHE A 160 1.47 -1.49 -1.40
C PHE A 160 1.63 -2.33 -2.68
N PHE A 161 2.87 -2.68 -3.03
CA PHE A 161 3.15 -3.47 -4.23
C PHE A 161 2.64 -4.91 -4.12
N MET A 162 2.62 -5.48 -2.91
CA MET A 162 1.95 -6.77 -2.66
C MET A 162 0.46 -6.68 -2.97
N ALA A 163 -0.25 -5.66 -2.48
CA ALA A 163 -1.67 -5.48 -2.78
C ALA A 163 -1.92 -5.28 -4.27
N ALA A 164 -1.07 -4.50 -4.96
CA ALA A 164 -1.15 -4.33 -6.41
C ALA A 164 -0.96 -5.64 -7.16
N ALA A 165 0.07 -6.43 -6.79
CA ALA A 165 0.30 -7.75 -7.35
C ALA A 165 -0.88 -8.70 -7.09
N ALA A 166 -1.47 -8.65 -5.90
CA ALA A 166 -2.65 -9.44 -5.54
C ALA A 166 -3.84 -9.17 -6.48
N GLY A 167 -4.19 -7.90 -6.69
CA GLY A 167 -5.28 -7.51 -7.59
C GLY A 167 -5.04 -7.98 -9.03
N ILE A 168 -3.82 -7.79 -9.54
CA ILE A 168 -3.43 -8.23 -10.89
C ILE A 168 -3.50 -9.76 -11.03
N LEU A 169 -2.95 -10.50 -10.06
CA LEU A 169 -2.96 -11.97 -10.09
C LEU A 169 -4.39 -12.51 -10.03
N ILE A 170 -5.24 -11.97 -9.14
CA ILE A 170 -6.65 -12.38 -9.09
C ILE A 170 -7.32 -12.11 -10.43
N LEU A 171 -7.10 -10.95 -11.05
CA LEU A 171 -7.69 -10.62 -12.34
C LEU A 171 -7.24 -11.58 -13.45
N ILE A 172 -5.93 -11.78 -13.61
CA ILE A 172 -5.35 -12.68 -14.61
C ILE A 172 -5.84 -14.12 -14.40
N GLY A 173 -5.72 -14.63 -13.17
CA GLY A 173 -6.14 -15.99 -12.84
C GLY A 173 -7.63 -16.19 -13.06
N THR A 174 -8.45 -15.17 -12.82
CA THR A 174 -9.89 -15.22 -13.04
C THR A 174 -10.25 -15.31 -14.53
N PHE A 175 -9.55 -14.59 -15.41
CA PHE A 175 -9.74 -14.73 -16.86
C PHE A 175 -9.34 -16.11 -17.39
N MET A 176 -8.54 -16.85 -16.63
CA MET A 176 -8.10 -18.21 -16.93
C MET A 176 -8.97 -19.29 -16.27
N LEU A 177 -9.98 -18.90 -15.47
CA LEU A 177 -11.01 -19.84 -15.03
C LEU A 177 -11.86 -20.23 -16.24
N ASP A 178 -12.42 -21.45 -16.21
CA ASP A 178 -13.36 -21.92 -17.23
C ASP A 178 -14.76 -21.35 -17.01
#